data_AF-A0A0C3D041-F1
#
_entry.id   AF-A0A0C3D041-F1
#
_cell.length_a   1.000
_cell.length_b   1.000
_cell.length_c   1.000
_cell.angle_alpha   90.00
_cell.angle_beta   90.00
_cell.angle_gamma   90.00
#
_symmetry.space_group_name_H-M   'P 1'
#
loop_
_entity.id
_entity.type
_entity.pdbx_description
1 polymer ?
#
loop_
_entity_poly.entity_id
_entity_poly.type
_entity_poly.pdbx_seq_one_letter_code
_entity_poly.pdbx_strand_id
1 'polypeptide(L)' 'GFVSINVLSCHCSTLHQMLTSHGLFPTMPSQPQMAVSVELLDFYRVLFERSCNAINALAATLSTYYMRQGFRVTKPQSK' A
#
# COMPACT_ATOMS: atom_id res chain seq x y z
N GLY A 1 12.64 -20.09 -8.49
CA GLY A 1 11.89 -21.34 -8.71
C GLY A 1 10.44 -21.01 -8.95
N PHE A 2 9.72 -21.80 -9.73
CA PHE A 2 8.28 -21.62 -9.94
C PHE A 2 7.50 -22.19 -8.75
N VAL A 3 6.47 -21.48 -8.31
CA VAL A 3 5.52 -21.96 -7.29
C VAL A 3 4.27 -22.44 -8.01
N SER A 4 3.90 -23.70 -7.78
CA SER A 4 2.64 -24.26 -8.25
C SER A 4 1.65 -24.30 -7.08
N ILE A 5 0.40 -23.93 -7.36
CA ILE A 5 -0.67 -23.87 -6.37
C ILE A 5 -1.88 -24.63 -6.89
N ASN A 6 -2.39 -25.56 -6.08
CA ASN A 6 -3.61 -26.29 -6.39
C ASN A 6 -4.82 -25.52 -5.85
N VAL A 7 -5.81 -25.29 -6.72
CA VAL A 7 -6.98 -24.46 -6.43
C VAL A 7 -8.24 -25.31 -6.68
N LEU A 8 -9.09 -25.46 -5.65
CA LEU A 8 -10.27 -26.34 -5.67
C LEU A 8 -11.53 -25.61 -6.14
N SER A 9 -11.99 -25.89 -7.36
CA SER A 9 -13.18 -25.23 -7.92
C SER A 9 -14.50 -25.84 -7.46
N CYS A 10 -15.43 -24.97 -7.05
CA CYS A 10 -16.82 -25.30 -6.76
C CYS A 10 -17.75 -24.46 -7.64
N HIS A 11 -19.01 -24.88 -7.78
CA HIS A 11 -20.03 -24.06 -8.43
C HIS A 11 -20.38 -22.79 -7.66
N CYS A 12 -19.99 -22.73 -6.38
CA CYS A 12 -20.22 -21.64 -5.44
C CYS A 12 -19.32 -20.41 -5.65
N SER A 13 -18.28 -20.52 -6.47
CA SER A 13 -17.34 -19.41 -6.72
C SER A 13 -16.78 -19.52 -8.13
N THR A 14 -16.71 -18.38 -8.82
CA THR A 14 -16.11 -18.35 -10.15
C THR A 14 -14.60 -18.58 -10.06
N LEU A 15 -14.00 -19.14 -11.13
CA LEU A 15 -12.55 -19.33 -11.21
C LEU A 15 -11.80 -18.02 -10.89
N HIS A 16 -12.29 -16.90 -11.44
CA HIS A 16 -11.75 -15.56 -11.20
C HIS A 16 -11.67 -15.19 -9.71
N GLN A 17 -12.76 -15.40 -8.97
CA GLN A 17 -12.81 -15.10 -7.54
C GLN A 17 -11.80 -15.91 -6.75
N MET A 18 -11.63 -17.19 -7.09
CA MET A 18 -10.69 -18.05 -6.38
C MET A 18 -9.23 -17.71 -6.68
N LEU A 19 -8.90 -17.38 -7.93
CA LEU A 19 -7.56 -16.93 -8.27
C LEU A 19 -7.23 -15.62 -7.54
N THR A 20 -8.20 -14.71 -7.43
CA THR A 20 -8.05 -13.45 -6.69
C THR A 20 -7.84 -13.69 -5.20
N SER A 21 -8.62 -14.59 -4.56
CA SER A 21 -8.45 -14.93 -3.14
C SER A 21 -7.11 -15.60 -2.84
N HIS A 22 -6.53 -16.30 -3.82
CA HIS A 22 -5.18 -16.86 -3.72
C HIS A 22 -4.07 -15.85 -4.03
N GLY A 23 -4.40 -14.57 -4.21
CA GLY A 23 -3.43 -13.50 -4.44
C GLY A 23 -2.78 -13.53 -5.82
N LEU A 24 -3.32 -14.31 -6.76
CA LEU A 24 -2.81 -14.39 -8.12
C LEU A 24 -3.16 -13.13 -8.94
N PHE A 25 -4.16 -12.36 -8.49
CA PHE A 25 -4.59 -11.10 -9.10
C PHE A 25 -4.86 -10.04 -8.02
N PRO A 26 -3.81 -9.46 -7.41
CA PRO A 26 -3.91 -8.65 -6.19
C PRO A 26 -4.71 -7.35 -6.34
N THR A 27 -4.93 -6.88 -7.56
CA THR A 27 -5.68 -5.66 -7.87
C THR A 27 -7.01 -5.92 -8.58
N MET A 28 -7.38 -7.18 -8.79
CA MET A 28 -8.57 -7.50 -9.56
C MET A 28 -9.80 -7.47 -8.65
N PRO A 29 -10.88 -6.79 -9.05
CA PRO A 29 -12.07 -6.73 -8.23
C PRO A 29 -12.69 -8.12 -8.09
N SER A 30 -13.18 -8.41 -6.88
CA SER A 30 -13.85 -9.68 -6.53
C SER A 30 -15.20 -9.87 -7.26
N GLN A 31 -15.73 -8.79 -7.83
CA GLN A 31 -17.00 -8.79 -8.53
C GLN A 31 -16.88 -8.02 -9.85
N PRO A 32 -17.34 -8.58 -10.98
CA PRO A 32 -17.49 -7.80 -12.21
C PRO A 32 -18.48 -6.66 -11.94
N GLN A 33 -18.13 -5.43 -12.37
CA GLN A 33 -18.86 -4.17 -12.14
C GLN A 33 -18.55 -3.39 -10.86
N MET A 34 -17.45 -3.68 -10.15
CA MET A 34 -16.96 -2.75 -9.14
C MET A 34 -16.42 -1.48 -9.82
N ALA A 35 -17.27 -0.46 -9.95
CA ALA A 35 -16.89 0.84 -10.46
C ALA A 35 -16.07 1.57 -9.41
N VAL A 36 -14.85 1.97 -9.76
CA VAL A 36 -13.99 2.80 -8.90
C VAL A 36 -14.01 4.22 -9.45
N SER A 37 -14.27 5.20 -8.59
CA SER A 37 -14.26 6.61 -8.99
C SER A 37 -12.81 7.04 -9.29
N VAL A 38 -12.56 7.41 -10.55
CA VAL A 38 -11.25 7.92 -10.99
C VAL A 38 -10.90 9.23 -10.29
N GLU A 39 -11.90 10.09 -10.08
CA GLU A 39 -11.74 11.37 -9.37
C GLU A 39 -11.33 11.16 -7.90
N LEU A 40 -11.91 10.14 -7.25
CA LEU A 40 -11.53 9.77 -5.88
C LEU A 40 -10.09 9.26 -5.81
N LEU A 41 -9.67 8.45 -6.78
CA LEU A 41 -8.30 7.96 -6.85
C LEU A 41 -7.30 9.10 -7.09
N ASP A 42 -7.62 10.06 -7.95
CA ASP A 42 -6.77 11.22 -8.19
C ASP A 42 -6.67 12.12 -6.96
N PHE A 43 -7.79 12.35 -6.26
CA PHE A 43 -7.80 13.02 -4.97
C PHE A 43 -6.90 12.30 -3.94
N TYR A 44 -7.03 10.98 -3.79
CA TYR A 44 -6.19 10.21 -2.87
C TYR A 44 -4.72 10.32 -3.23
N ARG A 45 -4.36 10.23 -4.52
CA ARG A 45 -2.99 10.38 -4.99
C ARG A 45 -2.40 11.72 -4.56
N VAL A 46 -3.09 12.82 -4.83
CA VAL A 46 -2.64 14.17 -4.46
C VAL A 46 -2.54 14.32 -2.93
N LEU A 47 -3.51 13.80 -2.19
CA LEU A 47 -3.51 13.82 -0.72
C LEU A 47 -2.29 13.06 -0.16
N PHE A 48 -2.00 11.87 -0.68
CA PHE A 48 -0.86 11.06 -0.24
C PHE A 48 0.47 11.74 -0.56
N GLU A 49 0.62 12.33 -1.74
CA GLU A 49 1.84 13.06 -2.10
C GLU A 49 2.08 14.25 -1.15
N ARG A 50 1.04 15.03 -0.89
CA ARG A 50 1.14 16.22 -0.02
C ARG A 50 1.36 15.86 1.44
N SER A 51 0.70 14.84 1.95
CA SER A 51 0.89 14.35 3.32
C SER A 51 2.29 13.77 3.54
N CYS A 52 2.82 13.01 2.57
CA CYS A 52 4.20 12.52 2.62
C CYS A 52 5.20 13.68 2.69
N ASN A 53 5.03 14.69 1.84
CA ASN A 53 5.88 15.88 1.85
C ASN A 53 5.81 16.63 3.19
N ALA A 54 4.62 16.76 3.79
CA ALA A 54 4.46 17.40 5.11
C ALA A 54 5.15 16.60 6.23
N ILE A 55 4.99 15.28 6.26
CA ILE A 55 5.64 14.39 7.24
C ILE A 55 7.17 14.47 7.08
N ASN A 56 7.67 14.42 5.85
CA ASN A 56 9.10 14.50 5.57
C ASN A 56 9.68 15.87 5.96
N ALA A 57 8.97 16.97 5.68
CA ALA A 57 9.36 18.31 6.10
C ALA A 57 9.41 18.45 7.63
N LEU A 58 8.41 17.90 8.33
CA LEU A 58 8.39 17.87 9.79
C LEU A 58 9.55 17.04 10.35
N ALA A 59 9.77 15.84 9.83
CA ALA A 59 10.88 14.97 10.23
C ALA A 59 12.24 15.65 10.01
N ALA A 60 12.44 16.30 8.87
CA ALA A 60 13.67 17.05 8.56
C ALA A 60 13.86 18.25 9.50
N THR A 61 12.78 18.97 9.81
CA THR A 61 12.79 20.11 10.74
C THR A 61 13.16 19.65 12.15
N LEU A 62 12.52 18.59 12.64
CA LEU A 62 12.82 17.99 13.93
C LEU A 62 14.26 17.47 13.99
N SER A 63 14.74 16.79 12.96
CA SER A 63 16.13 16.32 12.90
C SER A 63 17.11 17.48 13.00
N THR A 64 16.85 18.58 12.28
CA THR A 64 17.69 19.79 12.32
C THR A 64 17.64 20.44 13.70
N TYR A 65 16.45 20.56 14.28
CA TYR A 65 16.25 21.12 15.61
C TYR A 65 16.99 20.35 16.69
N TYR A 66 16.88 19.02 16.71
CA TYR A 66 17.56 18.16 17.69
C TYR A 66 19.08 18.14 17.51
N MET A 67 19.56 18.13 16.26
CA MET A 67 21.01 18.23 16.00
C MET A 67 21.61 19.54 16.52
N ARG A 68 20.89 20.67 16.40
CA ARG A 68 21.33 21.95 16.96
C ARG A 68 21.41 21.94 18.49
N GLN A 69 20.63 21.09 19.16
CA GLN A 69 20.69 20.91 20.61
C GLN A 69 21.71 19.86 21.07
N GLY A 70 22.51 19.30 20.15
CA GLY A 70 23.54 18.30 20.47
C GLY A 70 23.04 16.86 20.52
N PHE A 71 21.77 16.60 20.17
CA PHE A 71 21.24 15.24 20.08
C PHE A 71 21.56 14.61 18.72
N ARG A 72 21.92 13.31 18.71
CA ARG A 72 22.16 12.54 17.49
C ARG A 72 20.92 11.71 17.15
N VAL A 73 20.28 12.02 16.02
CA VAL A 73 19.13 11.24 15.52
C VAL A 73 19.63 9.91 14.94
N THR A 74 19.19 8.79 15.51
CA THR A 74 19.51 7.44 15.03
C THR A 74 18.31 6.84 14.33
N LYS A 75 18.54 6.13 13.22
CA LYS A 75 17.48 5.30 12.60
C LYS A 75 17.08 4.19 13.57
N PRO A 76 15.80 3.77 13.61
CA PRO A 76 15.39 2.60 14.38
C PRO A 76 16.23 1.40 13.95
N GLN A 77 16.77 0.65 14.91
CA GLN A 77 17.38 -0.65 14.64
C GLN A 77 16.26 -1.61 14.27
N SER A 78 16.18 -1.99 13.00
CA SER A 78 15.24 -3.05 12.58
C SER A 78 15.70 -4.34 13.24
N LYS A 79 14.86 -4.89 14.12
CA LYS A 79 15.09 -6.19 14.76
C LYS A 79 14.54 -7.30 13.89
#